data_AF-A0A3L7UPX9-F1
#
_entry.id   AF-A0A3L7UPX9-F1
#
_cell.length_a   1.000
_cell.length_b   1.000
_cell.length_c   1.000
_cell.angle_alpha   90.00
_cell.angle_beta   90.00
_cell.angle_gamma   90.00
#
_symmetry.space_group_name_H-M   'P 1'
#
loop_
_entity.id
_entity.type
_entity.pdbx_description
1 polymer ?
#
loop_
_entity_poly.entity_id
_entity_poly.type
_entity_poly.pdbx_seq_one_letter_code
_entity_poly.pdbx_strand_id
1 'polypeptide(L)' 'MNSYTVLYQATYGSDEIQKQDLVIPTAIVTADGLSVRLTINNLRELFVHELMASGIRSQESEPRLHPHAYHTLNRIPDN' A
#
# COMPACT_ATOMS: atom_id res chain seq x y z
N MET A 1 -0.85 1.51 -6.80
CA MET A 1 -0.20 0.87 -5.63
C MET A 1 0.69 -0.24 -6.16
N ASN A 2 1.78 -0.60 -5.50
CA ASN A 2 2.66 -1.68 -5.92
C ASN A 2 2.77 -2.74 -4.83
N SER A 3 3.10 -3.96 -5.25
CA SER A 3 3.44 -5.08 -4.38
C SER A 3 4.74 -5.72 -4.83
N TYR A 4 5.54 -6.19 -3.87
CA TYR A 4 6.81 -6.88 -4.14
C TYR A 4 7.18 -7.76 -2.95
N THR A 5 8.10 -8.69 -3.17
CA THR A 5 8.76 -9.42 -2.09
C THR A 5 10.27 -9.31 -2.26
N VAL A 6 11.03 -9.86 -1.32
CA VAL A 6 12.49 -9.85 -1.35
C VAL A 6 12.99 -11.29 -1.38
N LEU A 7 14.20 -11.49 -1.90
CA LEU A 7 14.81 -12.82 -1.94
C LEU A 7 15.10 -13.29 -0.51
N TYR A 8 14.55 -14.44 -0.13
CA TYR A 8 14.87 -15.05 1.14
C TYR A 8 16.23 -15.76 1.07
N GLN A 9 17.26 -15.08 1.55
CA GLN A 9 18.64 -15.58 1.59
C GLN A 9 19.38 -15.13 2.86
N ALA A 10 20.47 -15.81 3.18
CA ALA A 10 21.29 -15.50 4.37
C ALA A 10 22.08 -14.19 4.22
N THR A 11 22.45 -13.82 3.00
CA THR A 11 23.13 -12.55 2.71
C THR A 11 22.16 -11.38 2.93
N TYR A 12 22.64 -10.34 3.60
CA TYR A 12 21.83 -9.16 3.86
C TYR A 12 21.44 -8.44 2.56
N GLY A 13 20.13 -8.17 2.45
CA GLY A 13 19.56 -7.39 1.36
C GLY A 13 19.33 -8.20 0.07
N SER A 14 18.39 -7.68 -0.71
CA SER A 14 18.15 -8.07 -2.10
C SER A 14 17.42 -6.94 -2.80
N ASP A 15 17.35 -7.01 -4.12
CA ASP A 15 16.40 -6.21 -4.87
C ASP A 15 14.96 -6.63 -4.55
N GLU A 16 14.01 -5.73 -4.85
CA GLU A 16 12.60 -6.06 -4.92
C GLU A 16 12.36 -7.04 -6.08
N ILE A 17 11.78 -8.20 -5.77
CA ILE A 17 11.45 -9.22 -6.77
C ILE A 17 9.93 -9.39 -6.90
N GLN A 18 9.50 -9.89 -8.05
CA GLN A 18 8.10 -10.16 -8.36
C GLN A 18 7.18 -8.92 -8.17
N LYS A 19 7.70 -7.75 -8.54
CA LYS A 19 7.01 -6.48 -8.45
C LYS A 19 5.78 -6.46 -9.36
N GLN A 20 4.65 -5.98 -8.84
CA GLN A 20 3.41 -5.87 -9.60
C GLN A 20 2.60 -4.66 -9.15
N ASP A 21 2.04 -3.94 -10.11
CA ASP A 21 1.07 -2.87 -9.88
C ASP A 21 -0.30 -3.43 -9.51
N LEU A 22 -0.90 -2.84 -8.48
CA LEU A 22 -2.23 -3.13 -7.97
C LEU A 22 -3.17 -1.95 -8.24
N VAL A 23 -4.36 -2.28 -8.74
CA VAL A 23 -5.41 -1.33 -9.07
C VAL A 23 -6.24 -1.01 -7.83
N ILE A 24 -6.47 0.28 -7.59
CA ILE A 24 -7.37 0.78 -6.55
C ILE A 24 -8.65 1.24 -7.24
N PRO A 25 -9.67 0.38 -7.45
CA PRO A 25 -10.90 0.78 -8.12
C PRO A 25 -11.71 1.83 -7.33
N THR A 26 -11.66 1.81 -5.99
CA THR A 26 -12.45 2.74 -5.17
C THR A 26 -11.66 3.26 -3.97
N ALA A 27 -11.92 4.52 -3.64
CA ALA A 27 -11.45 5.20 -2.44
C ALA A 27 -12.62 5.97 -1.84
N ILE A 28 -13.03 5.63 -0.62
CA ILE A 28 -14.18 6.22 0.07
C ILE A 28 -13.68 6.90 1.34
N VAL A 29 -13.84 8.22 1.41
CA VAL A 29 -13.48 9.00 2.60
C VAL A 29 -14.59 8.88 3.64
N THR A 30 -14.24 8.72 4.91
CA THR A 30 -15.20 8.71 6.02
C THR A 30 -15.79 10.11 6.23
N ALA A 31 -16.97 10.18 6.87
CA ALA A 31 -17.70 11.44 7.06
C ALA A 31 -16.91 12.49 7.88
N ASP A 32 -16.05 12.05 8.78
CA ASP A 32 -15.16 12.92 9.57
C ASP A 32 -13.93 13.42 8.80
N GLY A 33 -13.68 12.88 7.60
CA GLY A 33 -12.51 13.22 6.78
C GLY A 33 -11.18 12.66 7.29
N LEU A 34 -11.19 11.81 8.33
CA LEU A 34 -9.97 11.34 8.98
C LEU A 34 -9.49 9.97 8.49
N SER A 35 -10.33 9.24 7.75
CA SER A 35 -10.01 7.91 7.22
C SER A 35 -10.45 7.75 5.77
N VAL A 36 -9.77 6.86 5.05
CA VAL A 36 -10.14 6.47 3.69
C VAL A 36 -10.15 4.95 3.60
N ARG A 37 -11.26 4.39 3.14
CA ARG A 37 -11.39 2.97 2.80
C ARG A 37 -11.05 2.76 1.33
N LEU A 38 -9.99 2.01 1.08
CA LEU A 38 -9.57 1.63 -0.28
C LEU A 38 -10.05 0.21 -0.58
N THR A 39 -10.61 0.01 -1.77
CA THR A 39 -10.74 -1.33 -2.35
C THR A 39 -9.57 -1.52 -3.30
N ILE A 40 -8.89 -2.66 -3.19
CA ILE A 40 -7.69 -2.97 -3.98
C ILE A 40 -7.91 -4.32 -4.65
N ASN A 41 -7.72 -4.37 -5.96
CA ASN A 41 -7.79 -5.62 -6.71
C ASN A 41 -6.47 -6.38 -6.58
N ASN A 42 -6.56 -7.72 -6.56
CA ASN A 42 -5.41 -8.62 -6.59
C ASN A 42 -4.41 -8.36 -5.45
N LEU A 43 -4.90 -8.18 -4.21
CA LEU A 43 -4.02 -8.25 -3.04
C LEU A 43 -3.30 -9.60 -2.99
N ARG A 44 -2.05 -9.60 -2.54
CA ARG A 44 -1.15 -10.75 -2.58
C ARG A 44 -0.61 -11.04 -1.19
N GLU A 45 -1.00 -12.16 -0.60
CA GLU A 45 -0.45 -12.58 0.69
C GLU A 45 1.06 -12.79 0.61
N LEU A 46 1.77 -12.48 1.69
CA LEU A 46 3.22 -12.55 1.87
C LEU A 46 4.03 -11.54 1.02
N PHE A 47 3.35 -10.58 0.39
CA PHE A 47 3.98 -9.45 -0.30
C PHE A 47 3.95 -8.19 0.57
N VAL A 48 4.99 -7.38 0.42
CA VAL A 48 4.96 -5.98 0.85
C VAL A 48 4.11 -5.21 -0.15
N HIS A 49 3.32 -4.31 0.41
CA HIS A 49 2.35 -3.47 -0.27
C HIS A 49 2.70 -2.02 -0.01
N GLU A 50 3.13 -1.32 -1.05
CA GLU A 50 3.51 0.08 -1.01
C GLU A 50 2.39 0.96 -1.61
N LEU A 51 1.94 1.93 -0.82
CA LEU A 51 0.96 2.93 -1.21
C LEU A 51 1.61 4.32 -1.24
N MET A 52 1.54 4.98 -2.38
CA MET A 52 1.94 6.38 -2.57
C MET A 52 0.72 7.30 -2.48
N ALA A 53 0.66 8.12 -1.43
CA ALA A 53 -0.43 9.05 -1.15
C ALA A 53 -0.07 10.52 -1.49
N SER A 54 0.71 10.74 -2.55
CA SER A 54 1.25 12.06 -2.93
C SER A 54 0.20 13.11 -3.27
N GLY A 55 -1.02 12.69 -3.64
CA GLY A 55 -2.15 13.57 -3.93
C GLY A 55 -2.93 14.07 -2.71
N ILE A 56 -2.69 13.51 -1.52
CA ILE A 56 -3.43 13.90 -0.30
C ILE A 56 -2.97 15.29 0.16
N ARG A 57 -3.94 16.12 0.59
CA ARG A 57 -3.72 17.46 1.12
C ARG A 57 -4.49 17.65 2.43
N SER A 58 -3.98 18.52 3.31
CA SER A 58 -4.74 19.01 4.46
C SER A 58 -5.89 19.92 4.01
N GLN A 59 -6.79 20.30 4.93
CA GLN A 59 -7.83 21.29 4.65
C GLN A 59 -7.26 22.66 4.27
N GLU A 60 -6.04 22.97 4.74
CA GLU A 60 -5.29 24.18 4.41
C GLU A 60 -4.41 24.00 3.15
N SER A 61 -4.64 22.94 2.38
CA SER A 61 -3.91 22.59 1.15
C SER A 61 -2.43 22.22 1.33
N GLU A 62 -2.02 21.89 2.55
CA GLU A 62 -0.64 21.46 2.81
C GLU A 62 -0.40 20.03 2.31
N PRO A 63 0.74 19.76 1.65
CA PRO A 63 1.11 18.43 1.22
C PRO A 63 1.53 17.55 2.40
N ARG A 64 1.35 16.24 2.26
CA ARG A 64 1.87 15.25 3.21
C ARG A 64 3.39 15.12 3.06
N LEU A 65 4.15 15.28 4.16
CA LEU A 65 5.61 15.16 4.18
C LEU A 65 6.11 13.76 3.81
N HIS A 66 5.44 12.71 4.32
CA HIS A 66 5.76 11.31 4.06
C HIS A 66 4.58 10.62 3.35
N PRO A 67 4.55 10.62 2.00
CA PRO A 67 3.42 10.09 1.25
C PRO A 67 3.44 8.56 1.15
N HIS A 68 4.53 7.90 1.54
CA HIS A 68 4.65 6.45 1.45
C HIS A 68 4.06 5.77 2.69
N ALA A 69 3.31 4.70 2.45
CA ALA A 69 2.87 3.77 3.48
C ALA A 69 3.17 2.33 3.01
N TYR A 70 3.61 1.49 3.94
CA TYR A 70 4.00 0.11 3.67
C TYR A 70 3.30 -0.82 4.65
N HIS A 71 2.86 -1.98 4.17
CA HIS A 71 2.46 -3.09 5.02
C HIS A 71 2.79 -4.43 4.35
N THR A 72 2.97 -5.48 5.14
CA THR A 72 3.02 -6.86 4.64
C THR A 72 1.66 -7.50 4.87
N LEU A 73 1.03 -8.00 3.81
CA LEU A 73 -0.22 -8.73 3.95
C LEU A 73 0.08 -10.18 4.32
N ASN A 74 0.02 -10.54 5.60
CA ASN A 74 0.34 -11.92 6.01
C ASN A 74 -0.72 -12.93 5.57
N ARG A 75 -2.00 -12.55 5.64
CA ARG A 75 -3.13 -13.42 5.31
C ARG A 75 -4.37 -12.62 4.93
N ILE A 76 -5.12 -13.10 3.95
CA ILE A 76 -6.50 -12.75 3.64
C ILE A 76 -7.37 -13.77 4.36
N PRO A 77 -8.26 -13.35 5.28
CA PRO A 77 -9.13 -14.27 6.00
C PRO A 77 -9.98 -15.11 5.05
N ASP A 78 -10.10 -16.39 5.36
CA ASP A 78 -11.15 -17.25 4.79
C ASP A 78 -12.47 -16.87 5.46
N ASN A 79 -13.55 -16.76 4.67
CA ASN A 79 -14.90 -16.52 5.18
C ASN A 79 -15.49 -17.76 5.86
#